data_AF-A0A2P1PYR5-F1
#
_entry.id   AF-A0A2P1PYR5-F1
#
_cell.length_a   1.000
_cell.length_b   1.000
_cell.length_c   1.000
_cell.angle_alpha   90.00
_cell.angle_beta   90.00
_cell.angle_gamma   90.00
#
_symmetry.space_group_name_H-M   'P 1'
#
loop_
_entity.id
_entity.type
_entity.pdbx_description
1 polymer ?
#
loop_
_entity_poly.entity_id
_entity_poly.type
_entity_poly.pdbx_seq_one_letter_code
_entity_poly.pdbx_strand_id
1 'polypeptide(L)'
;MRLGSNPTIASDGWWIDDVQLRSCGPDADSDGLGDATDNCVGVANGNQSNNDQDAEGDACDPDDDNDSVLDASDNCPFLANLDQANHDTDALGDACDPDDDNDGRLDGVDNCPIDENPNQLNADADALGDACDPDDDNDTVLDGSDNCRVVPNLDQLDGDGDQLGDACDACPADPLNTCTDNVFRDSFDVLF
;
A
#
# COMPACT_ATOMS: atom_id res chain seq x y z
N MET A 1 7.71 -13.02 -63.57
CA MET A 1 9.06 -12.60 -63.18
C MET A 1 9.44 -13.36 -61.92
N ARG A 2 10.52 -14.14 -61.96
CA ARG A 2 11.14 -14.77 -60.78
C ARG A 2 12.03 -13.74 -60.09
N LEU A 3 11.98 -13.65 -58.76
CA LEU A 3 13.07 -13.47 -57.78
C LEU A 3 12.43 -13.91 -56.44
N GLY A 4 12.93 -14.81 -55.59
CA GLY A 4 14.24 -15.40 -55.43
C GLY A 4 14.55 -15.44 -53.92
N SER A 5 14.17 -16.52 -53.23
CA SER A 5 14.83 -16.94 -51.99
C SER A 5 14.87 -18.47 -52.00
N ASN A 6 16.11 -18.96 -51.95
CA ASN A 6 16.48 -20.35 -52.11
C ASN A 6 16.29 -21.02 -50.73
N PRO A 7 15.45 -22.05 -50.57
CA PRO A 7 15.40 -22.76 -49.30
C PRO A 7 16.72 -23.50 -49.14
N THR A 8 17.50 -23.11 -48.13
CA THR A 8 18.72 -23.83 -47.74
C THR A 8 18.31 -25.21 -47.26
N ILE A 9 18.61 -26.22 -48.08
CA ILE A 9 18.49 -27.63 -47.75
C ILE A 9 19.52 -27.94 -46.65
N ALA A 10 19.08 -28.36 -45.46
CA ALA A 10 19.93 -29.12 -44.56
C ALA A 10 20.26 -30.47 -45.22
N SER A 11 21.52 -30.92 -45.10
CA SER A 11 22.13 -32.02 -45.88
C SER A 11 21.51 -33.42 -45.70
N ASP A 12 20.43 -33.51 -44.94
CA ASP A 12 19.72 -34.71 -44.49
C ASP A 12 18.23 -34.76 -44.91
N GLY A 13 17.75 -33.77 -45.68
CA GLY A 13 16.54 -33.94 -46.51
C GLY A 13 15.19 -33.81 -45.80
N TRP A 14 15.11 -33.12 -44.66
CA TRP A 14 13.84 -32.76 -44.02
C TRP A 14 13.36 -31.37 -44.47
N TRP A 15 12.08 -31.26 -44.82
CA TRP A 15 11.43 -30.00 -45.20
C TRP A 15 11.07 -29.25 -43.92
N ILE A 16 11.69 -28.10 -43.69
CA ILE A 16 11.36 -27.24 -42.57
C ILE A 16 10.27 -26.27 -43.05
N ASP A 17 9.02 -26.55 -42.68
CA ASP A 17 7.96 -25.54 -42.65
C ASP A 17 8.35 -24.48 -41.60
N ASP A 18 8.04 -23.22 -41.85
CA ASP A 18 8.52 -22.00 -41.18
C ASP A 18 8.14 -21.90 -39.68
N VAL A 19 7.63 -23.00 -39.10
CA VAL A 19 7.24 -23.17 -37.70
C VAL A 19 8.35 -23.83 -36.86
N GLN A 20 9.40 -24.42 -37.47
CA GLN A 20 10.46 -25.14 -36.72
C GLN A 20 11.77 -24.38 -36.49
N LEU A 21 11.85 -23.08 -36.77
CA LEU A 21 13.08 -22.31 -36.57
C LEU A 21 13.40 -21.97 -35.08
N ARG A 22 12.58 -22.40 -34.11
CA ARG A 22 12.84 -22.20 -32.67
C ARG A 22 13.44 -23.41 -31.93
N SER A 23 13.53 -24.60 -32.54
CA SER A 23 13.76 -25.84 -31.77
C SER A 23 14.83 -26.79 -32.35
N CYS A 24 15.90 -26.27 -32.96
CA CYS A 24 16.97 -27.11 -33.55
C CYS A 24 18.24 -27.26 -32.68
N GLY A 25 18.21 -26.80 -31.42
CA GLY A 25 19.28 -27.01 -30.44
C GLY A 25 18.93 -28.08 -29.40
N PRO A 26 19.87 -28.46 -28.51
CA PRO A 26 19.52 -29.10 -27.25
C PRO A 26 18.47 -28.27 -26.50
N ASP A 27 17.61 -28.97 -25.79
CA ASP A 27 16.52 -28.44 -24.96
C ASP A 27 16.53 -29.34 -23.70
N ALA A 28 17.26 -28.89 -22.69
CA ALA A 28 17.66 -29.70 -21.55
C ALA A 28 16.51 -29.98 -20.59
N ASP A 29 15.51 -29.10 -20.51
CA ASP A 29 14.35 -29.22 -19.63
C ASP A 29 13.03 -29.49 -20.36
N SER A 30 13.05 -29.51 -21.69
CA SER A 30 11.93 -29.86 -22.57
C SER A 30 10.75 -28.89 -22.50
N ASP A 31 11.02 -27.61 -22.28
CA ASP A 31 10.00 -26.56 -22.16
C ASP A 31 9.56 -25.94 -23.51
N GLY A 32 10.27 -26.30 -24.60
CA GLY A 32 10.00 -25.85 -25.96
C GLY A 32 10.92 -24.73 -26.46
N LEU A 33 11.89 -24.29 -25.65
CA LEU A 33 12.97 -23.39 -26.03
C LEU A 33 14.31 -24.15 -25.98
N GLY A 34 15.20 -23.82 -26.91
CA GLY A 34 16.53 -24.42 -26.90
C GLY A 34 17.45 -23.74 -25.88
N ASP A 35 18.41 -24.48 -25.31
CA ASP A 35 19.35 -24.03 -24.27
C ASP A 35 20.04 -22.68 -24.56
N ALA A 36 20.19 -22.31 -25.84
CA ALA A 36 20.86 -21.06 -26.25
C ALA A 36 19.97 -19.80 -26.16
N THR A 37 18.67 -20.00 -26.03
CA THR A 37 17.65 -18.93 -25.95
C THR A 37 16.84 -19.01 -24.67
N ASP A 38 17.14 -19.99 -23.82
CA ASP A 38 16.46 -20.29 -22.58
C ASP A 38 17.20 -19.59 -21.42
N ASN A 39 16.52 -18.67 -20.74
CA ASN A 39 17.05 -17.98 -19.56
C ASN A 39 17.08 -18.87 -18.30
N CYS A 40 16.52 -20.07 -18.36
CA CYS A 40 16.56 -21.07 -17.30
C CYS A 40 16.80 -22.50 -17.82
N VAL A 41 17.93 -22.72 -18.52
CA VAL A 41 18.36 -23.99 -19.16
C VAL A 41 18.03 -25.31 -18.42
N GLY A 42 17.93 -25.31 -17.09
CA GLY A 42 17.64 -26.51 -16.29
C GLY A 42 16.23 -26.58 -15.69
N VAL A 43 15.39 -25.58 -15.90
CA VAL A 43 14.10 -25.38 -15.23
C VAL A 43 13.07 -24.87 -16.24
N ALA A 44 12.16 -25.76 -16.64
CA ALA A 44 11.19 -25.47 -17.67
C ALA A 44 10.34 -24.23 -17.37
N ASN A 45 10.46 -23.21 -18.23
CA ASN A 45 9.82 -21.91 -18.10
C ASN A 45 9.49 -21.30 -19.47
N GLY A 46 8.62 -21.97 -20.23
CA GLY A 46 8.34 -21.58 -21.63
C GLY A 46 7.75 -20.16 -21.83
N ASN A 47 7.40 -19.43 -20.77
CA ASN A 47 7.07 -18.00 -20.80
C ASN A 47 8.29 -17.08 -20.80
N GLN A 48 9.45 -17.55 -20.30
CA GLN A 48 10.71 -16.83 -20.19
C GLN A 48 10.54 -15.47 -19.51
N SER A 49 9.78 -15.47 -18.41
CA SER A 49 9.75 -14.28 -17.57
C SER A 49 11.14 -14.03 -16.98
N ASN A 50 11.45 -12.75 -16.84
CA ASN A 50 12.68 -12.21 -16.26
C ASN A 50 12.31 -10.78 -15.81
N ASN A 51 11.90 -10.66 -14.54
CA ASN A 51 11.28 -9.47 -13.98
C ASN A 51 12.27 -8.30 -13.85
N ASP A 52 13.50 -8.57 -13.43
CA ASP A 52 14.57 -7.60 -13.22
C ASP A 52 15.50 -7.38 -14.44
N GLN A 53 15.33 -8.21 -15.47
CA GLN A 53 16.11 -8.24 -16.72
C GLN A 53 17.60 -8.57 -16.52
N ASP A 54 17.91 -9.45 -15.57
CA ASP A 54 19.27 -9.93 -15.36
C ASP A 54 19.63 -11.14 -16.27
N ALA A 55 20.66 -11.92 -15.92
CA ALA A 55 21.11 -13.05 -16.75
C ALA A 55 20.31 -14.33 -16.54
N GLU A 56 19.60 -14.44 -15.42
CA GLU A 56 18.75 -15.53 -15.02
C GLU A 56 17.29 -15.21 -15.40
N GLY A 57 16.33 -16.04 -15.05
CA GLY A 57 14.92 -15.74 -15.26
C GLY A 57 14.11 -16.25 -14.09
N ASP A 58 12.86 -15.78 -13.93
CA ASP A 58 12.07 -15.96 -12.69
C ASP A 58 11.95 -17.42 -12.20
N ALA A 59 12.14 -18.40 -13.09
CA ALA A 59 12.04 -19.81 -12.71
C ALA A 59 13.30 -20.36 -12.03
N CYS A 60 14.44 -19.69 -12.19
CA CYS A 60 15.77 -20.15 -11.76
C CYS A 60 16.63 -19.06 -11.11
N ASP A 61 16.16 -17.82 -11.10
CA ASP A 61 16.68 -16.72 -10.32
C ASP A 61 16.22 -16.88 -8.85
N PRO A 62 17.10 -16.68 -7.86
CA PRO A 62 16.72 -16.68 -6.44
C PRO A 62 16.31 -15.31 -5.86
N ASP A 63 16.36 -14.24 -6.66
CA ASP A 63 16.06 -12.85 -6.28
C ASP A 63 15.46 -12.13 -7.52
N ASP A 64 14.20 -12.45 -7.82
CA ASP A 64 13.51 -12.09 -9.08
C ASP A 64 13.34 -10.57 -9.31
N ASP A 65 13.58 -9.73 -8.31
CA ASP A 65 13.54 -8.27 -8.42
C ASP A 65 14.85 -7.55 -8.08
N ASN A 66 15.88 -8.32 -7.72
CA ASN A 66 17.25 -7.90 -7.45
C ASN A 66 17.35 -6.82 -6.36
N ASP A 67 16.48 -6.88 -5.34
CA ASP A 67 16.46 -5.93 -4.23
C ASP A 67 17.41 -6.31 -3.07
N SER A 68 18.05 -7.48 -3.17
CA SER A 68 18.93 -8.13 -2.17
C SER A 68 18.21 -8.96 -1.09
N VAL A 69 16.91 -9.17 -1.20
CA VAL A 69 16.09 -10.09 -0.40
C VAL A 69 15.72 -11.27 -1.31
N LEU A 70 16.13 -12.48 -0.93
CA LEU A 70 15.82 -13.68 -1.73
C LEU A 70 14.31 -13.96 -1.71
N ASP A 71 13.74 -14.44 -2.83
CA ASP A 71 12.28 -14.68 -2.98
C ASP A 71 11.66 -15.48 -1.83
N ALA A 72 12.42 -16.43 -1.28
CA ALA A 72 11.97 -17.29 -0.19
C ALA A 72 11.74 -16.56 1.14
N SER A 73 12.27 -15.34 1.28
CA SER A 73 12.15 -14.46 2.44
C SER A 73 11.58 -13.09 2.09
N ASP A 74 11.24 -12.87 0.83
CA ASP A 74 10.71 -11.61 0.32
C ASP A 74 9.18 -11.61 0.39
N ASN A 75 8.60 -10.57 0.99
CA ASN A 75 7.15 -10.38 1.03
C ASN A 75 6.59 -9.72 -0.26
N CYS A 76 7.44 -9.28 -1.19
CA CYS A 76 7.10 -8.84 -2.54
C CYS A 76 8.08 -9.35 -3.61
N PRO A 77 8.14 -10.68 -3.89
CA PRO A 77 9.19 -11.30 -4.71
C PRO A 77 9.41 -10.78 -6.14
N PHE A 78 8.55 -9.91 -6.65
CA PHE A 78 8.66 -9.37 -8.01
C PHE A 78 8.71 -7.84 -8.02
N LEU A 79 8.79 -7.20 -6.86
CA LEU A 79 8.77 -5.75 -6.73
C LEU A 79 9.66 -5.28 -5.57
N ALA A 80 10.83 -4.78 -5.96
CA ALA A 80 11.89 -4.42 -5.04
C ALA A 80 11.43 -3.58 -3.84
N ASN A 81 11.64 -4.12 -2.65
CA ASN A 81 11.27 -3.52 -1.36
C ASN A 81 12.21 -4.00 -0.24
N LEU A 82 13.48 -3.59 -0.34
CA LEU A 82 14.55 -3.95 0.60
C LEU A 82 14.24 -3.70 2.10
N ASP A 83 13.31 -2.79 2.43
CA ASP A 83 12.89 -2.55 3.82
C ASP A 83 11.92 -3.61 4.36
N GLN A 84 11.28 -4.38 3.47
CA GLN A 84 10.33 -5.45 3.76
C GLN A 84 9.20 -4.96 4.68
N ALA A 85 8.76 -3.72 4.47
CA ALA A 85 7.63 -3.16 5.20
C ALA A 85 6.34 -3.96 4.90
N ASN A 86 5.50 -4.10 5.92
CA ASN A 86 4.27 -4.89 5.94
C ASN A 86 3.48 -4.46 7.20
N HIS A 87 2.66 -3.42 7.08
CA HIS A 87 2.01 -2.75 8.23
C HIS A 87 0.89 -3.58 8.85
N ASP A 88 0.08 -4.25 8.05
CA ASP A 88 -1.01 -5.11 8.49
C ASP A 88 -0.57 -6.54 8.89
N THR A 89 0.69 -6.90 8.62
CA THR A 89 1.29 -8.22 8.86
C THR A 89 0.67 -9.37 8.08
N ASP A 90 0.12 -9.08 6.90
CA ASP A 90 -0.49 -10.06 6.02
C ASP A 90 0.55 -10.79 5.13
N ALA A 91 0.12 -11.51 4.09
CA ALA A 91 1.02 -12.26 3.22
C ALA A 91 1.81 -11.40 2.22
N LEU A 92 1.35 -10.19 1.89
CA LEU A 92 1.98 -9.26 0.96
C LEU A 92 2.75 -8.20 1.76
N GLY A 93 3.83 -7.65 1.19
CA GLY A 93 4.47 -6.46 1.74
C GLY A 93 3.85 -5.19 1.18
N ASP A 94 4.04 -4.05 1.86
CA ASP A 94 3.43 -2.78 1.47
C ASP A 94 3.71 -2.38 0.01
N ALA A 95 4.87 -2.80 -0.53
CA ALA A 95 5.20 -2.47 -1.91
C ALA A 95 4.24 -3.11 -2.93
N CYS A 96 3.70 -4.28 -2.61
CA CYS A 96 2.89 -5.11 -3.50
C CYS A 96 1.49 -5.44 -2.95
N ASP A 97 1.16 -4.98 -1.74
CA ASP A 97 -0.18 -4.94 -1.20
C ASP A 97 -0.95 -3.73 -1.78
N PRO A 98 -2.23 -3.88 -2.17
CA PRO A 98 -3.06 -2.74 -2.52
C PRO A 98 -3.82 -2.06 -1.35
N ASP A 99 -3.73 -2.58 -0.12
CA ASP A 99 -4.44 -2.15 1.10
C ASP A 99 -3.56 -2.41 2.35
N ASP A 100 -2.56 -1.56 2.58
CA ASP A 100 -1.44 -1.76 3.52
C ASP A 100 -1.86 -1.86 5.01
N ASP A 101 -3.05 -1.39 5.36
CA ASP A 101 -3.62 -1.46 6.72
C ASP A 101 -4.84 -2.39 6.83
N ASN A 102 -5.28 -2.98 5.72
CA ASN A 102 -6.40 -3.92 5.63
C ASN A 102 -7.74 -3.36 6.17
N ASP A 103 -7.95 -2.04 6.09
CA ASP A 103 -9.16 -1.36 6.57
C ASP A 103 -10.34 -1.46 5.56
N GLY A 104 -10.04 -1.89 4.33
CA GLY A 104 -10.97 -2.03 3.21
C GLY A 104 -10.98 -0.85 2.23
N ARG A 105 -10.03 0.09 2.36
CA ARG A 105 -9.75 1.18 1.43
C ARG A 105 -8.39 0.93 0.80
N LEU A 106 -8.35 0.97 -0.53
CA LEU A 106 -7.09 0.81 -1.23
C LEU A 106 -6.20 2.05 -1.02
N ASP A 107 -4.89 1.89 -0.85
CA ASP A 107 -3.95 2.97 -0.49
C ASP A 107 -4.09 4.20 -1.39
N GLY A 108 -4.33 3.97 -2.69
CA GLY A 108 -4.47 5.04 -3.68
C GLY A 108 -5.68 5.96 -3.48
N VAL A 109 -6.61 5.61 -2.60
CA VAL A 109 -7.78 6.43 -2.23
C VAL A 109 -7.93 6.60 -0.72
N ASP A 110 -7.01 6.06 0.07
CA ASP A 110 -6.98 6.13 1.52
C ASP A 110 -6.34 7.45 1.98
N ASN A 111 -6.96 8.14 2.94
CA ASN A 111 -6.35 9.30 3.59
C ASN A 111 -5.41 8.96 4.75
N CYS A 112 -5.34 7.70 5.19
CA CYS A 112 -4.36 7.14 6.12
C CYS A 112 -3.91 5.72 5.73
N PRO A 113 -3.12 5.56 4.65
CA PRO A 113 -2.83 4.24 4.06
C PRO A 113 -2.21 3.17 4.97
N ILE A 114 -1.70 3.54 6.16
CA ILE A 114 -1.03 2.60 7.08
C ILE A 114 -1.68 2.56 8.47
N ASP A 115 -2.78 3.28 8.67
CA ASP A 115 -3.44 3.45 9.97
C ASP A 115 -4.97 3.25 9.81
N GLU A 116 -5.45 2.05 10.17
CA GLU A 116 -6.84 1.62 9.95
C GLU A 116 -7.89 2.71 10.23
N ASN A 117 -8.59 3.19 9.20
CA ASN A 117 -9.64 4.19 9.35
C ASN A 117 -10.79 4.04 8.31
N PRO A 118 -11.61 2.96 8.37
CA PRO A 118 -12.56 2.65 7.30
C PRO A 118 -13.62 3.74 7.02
N ASN A 119 -13.80 4.63 8.00
CA ASN A 119 -14.71 5.78 7.98
C ASN A 119 -14.16 7.01 7.24
N GLN A 120 -12.84 7.08 7.01
CA GLN A 120 -12.12 8.13 6.28
C GLN A 120 -12.47 9.53 6.82
N LEU A 121 -12.51 9.67 8.15
CA LEU A 121 -12.69 10.98 8.78
C LEU A 121 -11.49 11.88 8.48
N ASN A 122 -11.77 13.16 8.33
CA ASN A 122 -10.82 14.23 7.98
C ASN A 122 -11.49 15.56 8.33
N ALA A 123 -11.32 16.01 9.58
CA ALA A 123 -12.10 17.10 10.17
C ALA A 123 -11.73 18.48 9.59
N ASP A 124 -10.47 18.69 9.23
CA ASP A 124 -9.96 19.91 8.63
C ASP A 124 -9.95 19.91 7.08
N ALA A 125 -10.21 18.74 6.47
CA ALA A 125 -10.20 18.47 5.05
C ALA A 125 -8.82 18.67 4.37
N ASP A 126 -7.74 18.35 5.08
CA ASP A 126 -6.39 18.35 4.50
C ASP A 126 -6.05 17.01 3.80
N ALA A 127 -4.77 16.71 3.59
CA ALA A 127 -4.34 15.49 2.90
C ALA A 127 -4.38 14.23 3.79
N LEU A 128 -4.33 14.39 5.11
CA LEU A 128 -4.33 13.31 6.10
C LEU A 128 -5.75 13.09 6.64
N GLY A 129 -6.04 11.88 7.09
CA GLY A 129 -7.24 11.61 7.87
C GLY A 129 -7.00 11.72 9.36
N ASP A 130 -8.07 11.84 10.15
CA ASP A 130 -8.02 11.97 11.61
C ASP A 130 -7.26 10.81 12.31
N ALA A 131 -7.03 9.68 11.62
CA ALA A 131 -6.30 8.55 12.18
C ALA A 131 -4.77 8.72 12.14
N CYS A 132 -4.26 9.51 11.19
CA CYS A 132 -2.85 9.69 10.90
C CYS A 132 -2.42 11.18 10.84
N ASP A 133 -3.36 12.10 11.07
CA ASP A 133 -3.09 13.52 11.22
C ASP A 133 -2.60 13.82 12.66
N PRO A 134 -1.48 14.55 12.83
CA PRO A 134 -1.05 15.02 14.16
C PRO A 134 -1.85 16.22 14.72
N ASP A 135 -2.70 16.86 13.92
CA ASP A 135 -3.48 18.07 14.24
C ASP A 135 -4.83 18.04 13.48
N ASP A 136 -5.77 17.21 13.94
CA ASP A 136 -7.03 16.85 13.24
C ASP A 136 -7.89 18.05 12.80
N ASP A 137 -7.75 19.21 13.45
CA ASP A 137 -8.52 20.42 13.15
C ASP A 137 -7.68 21.62 12.64
N ASN A 138 -6.36 21.41 12.49
CA ASN A 138 -5.37 22.35 11.98
C ASN A 138 -5.38 23.72 12.69
N ASP A 139 -5.68 23.73 13.99
CA ASP A 139 -5.72 24.95 14.81
C ASP A 139 -4.35 25.31 15.42
N THR A 140 -3.32 24.48 15.18
CA THR A 140 -1.93 24.53 15.67
C THR A 140 -1.68 23.92 17.06
N VAL A 141 -2.70 23.38 17.72
CA VAL A 141 -2.59 22.59 18.93
C VAL A 141 -2.64 21.11 18.56
N LEU A 142 -1.49 20.44 18.66
CA LEU A 142 -1.42 19.00 18.34
C LEU A 142 -2.40 18.18 19.18
N ASP A 143 -3.00 17.18 18.55
CA ASP A 143 -3.94 16.18 19.07
C ASP A 143 -3.70 15.68 20.49
N GLY A 144 -2.42 15.46 20.85
CA GLY A 144 -2.04 14.96 22.16
C GLY A 144 -2.13 15.99 23.29
N SER A 145 -2.30 17.27 22.95
CA SER A 145 -2.44 18.40 23.88
C SER A 145 -3.74 19.17 23.68
N ASP A 146 -4.56 18.77 22.72
CA ASP A 146 -5.79 19.45 22.36
C ASP A 146 -6.99 18.89 23.14
N ASN A 147 -7.69 19.77 23.87
CA ASN A 147 -8.93 19.43 24.58
C ASN A 147 -10.19 19.46 23.69
N CYS A 148 -10.06 19.78 22.40
CA CYS A 148 -11.13 19.70 21.40
C CYS A 148 -10.81 19.00 20.09
N ARG A 149 -9.60 18.45 19.87
CA ARG A 149 -9.14 17.58 18.76
C ARG A 149 -9.66 17.89 17.34
N VAL A 150 -10.97 17.73 17.10
CA VAL A 150 -11.63 17.89 15.80
C VAL A 150 -12.42 19.21 15.68
N VAL A 151 -12.24 20.15 16.62
CA VAL A 151 -12.97 21.43 16.68
C VAL A 151 -12.01 22.56 17.08
N PRO A 152 -11.65 23.46 16.15
CA PRO A 152 -10.58 24.43 16.38
C PRO A 152 -10.82 25.33 17.60
N ASN A 153 -9.89 25.32 18.54
CA ASN A 153 -9.90 26.09 19.77
C ASN A 153 -8.49 26.39 20.30
N LEU A 154 -7.69 27.12 19.51
CA LEU A 154 -6.32 27.56 19.84
C LEU A 154 -6.13 28.17 21.26
N ASP A 155 -7.17 28.68 21.89
CA ASP A 155 -7.10 29.21 23.27
C ASP A 155 -7.15 28.14 24.37
N GLN A 156 -7.55 26.90 24.02
CA GLN A 156 -7.62 25.73 24.88
C GLN A 156 -8.38 25.99 26.18
N LEU A 157 -9.42 26.83 26.11
CA LEU A 157 -10.26 27.13 27.27
C LEU A 157 -11.03 25.88 27.71
N ASP A 158 -11.04 25.65 29.01
CA ASP A 158 -11.78 24.57 29.71
C ASP A 158 -12.33 25.20 31.01
N GLY A 159 -13.56 25.69 30.93
CA GLY A 159 -14.17 26.56 31.92
C GLY A 159 -14.51 25.87 33.23
N ASP A 160 -14.86 24.58 33.18
CA ASP A 160 -15.27 23.79 34.33
C ASP A 160 -14.26 22.72 34.76
N GLY A 161 -13.22 22.49 33.96
CA GLY A 161 -12.09 21.63 34.27
C GLY A 161 -12.38 20.15 34.05
N ASP A 162 -13.29 19.79 33.14
CA ASP A 162 -13.62 18.40 32.82
C ASP A 162 -12.71 17.77 31.73
N GLN A 163 -11.79 18.58 31.17
CA GLN A 163 -10.86 18.28 30.09
C GLN A 163 -11.46 18.26 28.67
N LEU A 164 -12.73 18.66 28.51
CA LEU A 164 -13.32 18.98 27.23
C LEU A 164 -13.29 20.50 27.05
N GLY A 165 -12.72 20.97 25.94
CA GLY A 165 -12.62 22.41 25.73
C GLY A 165 -13.98 23.08 25.52
N ASP A 166 -14.10 24.35 25.89
CA ASP A 166 -15.34 25.14 25.81
C ASP A 166 -15.96 25.14 24.40
N ALA A 167 -15.14 24.94 23.36
CA ALA A 167 -15.55 24.94 21.96
C ALA A 167 -16.28 23.65 21.52
N CYS A 168 -15.95 22.53 22.15
CA CYS A 168 -16.49 21.20 21.84
C CYS A 168 -17.28 20.59 23.00
N ASP A 169 -17.35 21.28 24.13
CA ASP A 169 -18.20 20.88 25.25
C ASP A 169 -19.66 21.32 25.03
N ALA A 170 -20.56 20.36 25.17
CA ALA A 170 -21.99 20.61 25.14
C ALA A 170 -22.43 21.49 26.32
N CYS A 171 -21.72 21.43 27.45
CA CYS A 171 -22.06 22.17 28.67
C CYS A 171 -20.83 22.77 29.39
N PRO A 172 -20.21 23.84 28.82
CA PRO A 172 -18.89 24.44 29.23
C PRO A 172 -18.75 25.01 30.65
N ALA A 173 -19.74 24.77 31.50
CA ALA A 173 -19.80 25.24 32.88
C ALA A 173 -20.30 24.15 33.85
N ASP A 174 -20.55 22.93 33.36
CA ASP A 174 -21.01 21.78 34.13
C ASP A 174 -20.04 20.61 33.93
N PRO A 175 -19.09 20.38 34.88
CA PRO A 175 -18.02 19.42 34.69
C PRO A 175 -18.49 17.95 34.74
N LEU A 176 -19.80 17.73 34.85
CA LEU A 176 -20.43 16.41 34.73
C LEU A 176 -21.09 16.21 33.36
N ASN A 177 -21.05 17.22 32.50
CA ASN A 177 -21.71 17.29 31.19
C ASN A 177 -23.17 16.80 31.22
N THR A 178 -23.87 17.10 32.33
CA THR A 178 -25.27 16.71 32.51
C THR A 178 -26.22 17.78 32.01
N CYS A 179 -25.69 18.99 31.75
CA CYS A 179 -26.46 20.16 31.37
C CYS A 179 -27.58 20.46 32.38
N THR A 180 -27.35 20.08 33.64
CA THR A 180 -28.31 20.28 34.72
C THR A 180 -28.07 21.57 35.48
N ASP A 181 -27.02 22.31 35.12
CA ASP A 181 -26.73 23.64 35.62
C ASP A 181 -27.86 24.61 35.22
N ASN A 182 -28.87 24.60 36.09
CA ASN A 182 -29.85 25.65 36.31
C ASN A 182 -29.32 26.64 37.36
N VAL A 183 -28.01 26.83 37.53
CA VAL A 183 -27.42 27.78 38.50
C VAL A 183 -27.73 29.23 38.12
N PHE A 184 -28.32 29.49 36.94
CA PHE A 184 -28.98 30.77 36.61
C PHE A 184 -30.51 30.80 36.81
N ARG A 185 -31.15 29.74 37.30
CA ARG A 185 -32.59 29.73 37.59
C ARG A 185 -32.96 30.13 39.02
N ASP A 186 -32.01 30.59 39.83
CA ASP A 186 -32.28 31.15 41.17
C ASP A 186 -31.91 32.65 41.29
N SER A 187 -31.85 33.40 40.18
CA SER A 187 -31.76 34.86 40.24
C SER A 187 -33.10 35.58 40.50
N PHE A 188 -34.20 34.84 40.72
CA PHE A 188 -35.53 35.42 40.98
C PHE A 188 -36.12 35.12 42.37
N ASP A 189 -35.32 34.64 43.32
CA ASP A 189 -35.77 34.48 44.71
C ASP A 189 -34.79 35.11 45.72
N VAL A 190 -34.43 36.39 45.52
CA VAL A 190 -34.15 37.26 46.67
C VAL A 190 -34.64 38.70 46.46
N LEU A 191 -35.60 39.07 47.31
CA LEU A 191 -35.95 40.42 47.82
C LEU A 191 -37.18 41.15 47.23
N PHE A 192 -38.23 41.12 48.08
CA PHE A 192 -39.44 41.96 48.23
C PHE A 192 -40.71 41.63 47.43
#